data_AF-A0A959FEW5-F1
#
_entry.id   AF-A0A959FEW5-F1
#
_cell.length_a   1.000
_cell.length_b   1.000
_cell.length_c   1.000
_cell.angle_alpha   90.00
_cell.angle_beta   90.00
_cell.angle_gamma   90.00
#
_symmetry.space_group_name_H-M   'P 1'
#
loop_
_entity.id
_entity.type
_entity.pdbx_description
1 polymer ?
#
loop_
_entity_poly.entity_id
_entity_poly.type
_entity_poly.pdbx_seq_one_letter_code
_entity_poly.pdbx_strand_id
1 'polypeptide(L)'
;MGLYIDNKTRKYLDHSNLQLLEHYTASADLCRQMSKKDLKKTFHFFFLPDQPTKSLATAMMAMRDHITHHRGQLVIYIRMQGIAPEQYRAF
;
A
#
# COMPACT_ATOMS: atom_id res chain seq x y z
N MET A 1 -12.42 -10.45 5.06
CA MET A 1 -13.14 -9.34 5.71
C MET A 1 -12.61 -8.06 5.08
N GLY A 2 -13.27 -7.55 4.04
CA GLY A 2 -12.90 -6.29 3.40
C GLY A 2 -13.14 -5.13 4.37
N LEU A 3 -12.37 -4.04 4.22
CA LEU A 3 -12.60 -2.81 4.97
C LEU A 3 -13.98 -2.27 4.57
N TYR A 4 -14.98 -2.48 5.41
CA TYR A 4 -16.34 -2.03 5.16
C TYR A 4 -16.42 -0.54 5.50
N ILE A 5 -16.39 0.31 4.48
CA ILE A 5 -16.69 1.74 4.65
C ILE A 5 -18.19 1.92 4.52
N ASP A 6 -18.81 2.49 5.55
CA ASP A 6 -20.25 2.75 5.56
C ASP A 6 -20.63 3.80 4.48
N ASN A 7 -21.89 3.76 4.04
CA ASN A 7 -22.39 4.64 2.98
C ASN A 7 -22.31 6.14 3.32
N LYS A 8 -22.24 6.51 4.60
CA LYS A 8 -22.09 7.90 5.06
C LYS A 8 -20.67 8.39 4.78
N THR A 9 -19.67 7.56 5.07
CA THR A 9 -18.25 7.86 4.81
C THR A 9 -17.93 7.87 3.31
N ARG A 10 -18.60 6.99 2.53
CA ARG A 10 -18.45 6.93 1.06
C ARG A 10 -18.89 8.22 0.34
N LYS A 11 -19.84 8.97 0.90
CA LYS A 11 -20.34 10.26 0.36
C LYS A 11 -19.30 11.38 0.38
N TYR A 12 -18.30 11.30 1.27
CA TYR A 12 -17.27 12.34 1.43
C TYR A 12 -15.98 12.05 0.65
N LEU A 13 -15.93 10.91 -0.05
CA LEU A 13 -14.79 10.56 -0.89
C LEU A 13 -15.07 11.05 -2.31
N ASP A 14 -14.20 11.90 -2.83
CA ASP A 14 -14.16 12.17 -4.25
C ASP A 14 -13.78 10.92 -5.04
N HIS A 15 -13.88 11.01 -6.38
CA HIS A 15 -13.62 9.87 -7.25
C HIS A 15 -12.20 9.29 -7.07
N SER A 16 -11.20 10.14 -6.82
CA SER A 16 -9.82 9.71 -6.55
C SER A 16 -9.68 8.93 -5.24
N ASN A 17 -10.36 9.36 -4.18
CA ASN A 17 -10.31 8.68 -2.89
C ASN A 17 -11.05 7.33 -2.91
N LEU A 18 -12.09 7.19 -3.73
CA LEU A 18 -12.76 5.91 -3.97
C LEU A 18 -11.83 4.94 -4.71
N GLN A 19 -11.16 5.39 -5.78
CA GLN A 19 -10.19 4.57 -6.50
C GLN A 19 -9.05 4.12 -5.58
N LEU A 20 -8.54 5.02 -4.73
CA LEU A 20 -7.49 4.69 -3.77
C LEU A 20 -7.92 3.55 -2.83
N LEU A 21 -9.15 3.63 -2.30
CA LEU A 21 -9.71 2.60 -1.44
C LEU A 21 -9.86 1.25 -2.17
N GLU A 22 -10.33 1.26 -3.40
CA GLU A 22 -10.47 0.06 -4.23
C GLU A 22 -9.11 -0.60 -4.45
N HIS A 23 -8.08 0.18 -4.79
CA HIS A 23 -6.72 -0.33 -4.98
C HIS A 23 -6.11 -0.91 -3.70
N TYR A 24 -6.27 -0.25 -2.54
CA TYR A 24 -5.79 -0.79 -1.27
C TYR A 24 -6.53 -2.06 -0.86
N THR A 25 -7.84 -2.13 -1.10
CA THR A 25 -8.65 -3.31 -0.79
C THR A 25 -8.22 -4.49 -1.65
N ALA A 26 -8.10 -4.30 -2.97
CA ALA A 26 -7.63 -5.32 -3.89
C ALA A 26 -6.22 -5.81 -3.54
N SER A 27 -5.32 -4.89 -3.16
CA SER A 27 -3.95 -5.23 -2.75
C SER A 27 -3.94 -6.06 -1.46
N ALA A 28 -4.76 -5.70 -0.47
CA ALA A 28 -4.88 -6.45 0.77
C ALA A 28 -5.45 -7.86 0.54
N ASP A 29 -6.43 -7.99 -0.34
CA ASP A 29 -7.03 -9.29 -0.68
C ASP A 29 -6.05 -10.18 -1.43
N LEU A 30 -5.27 -9.63 -2.36
CA LEU A 30 -4.18 -10.35 -3.01
C LEU A 30 -3.18 -10.90 -1.96
N CYS A 31 -2.73 -10.06 -1.04
CA CYS A 31 -1.81 -10.47 0.02
C CYS A 31 -2.38 -11.59 0.90
N ARG A 32 -3.69 -11.58 1.19
CA ARG A 32 -4.36 -12.64 1.97
C ARG A 32 -4.46 -13.97 1.23
N GLN A 33 -4.59 -13.92 -0.09
CA GLN A 33 -4.74 -15.11 -0.93
C GLN A 33 -3.40 -15.76 -1.31
N MET A 34 -2.28 -15.05 -1.13
CA MET A 34 -0.95 -15.56 -1.46
C MET A 34 -0.50 -16.70 -0.54
N SER A 35 -0.01 -17.78 -1.13
CA SER A 35 0.62 -18.88 -0.42
C SER A 35 2.12 -18.65 -0.18
N LYS A 36 2.72 -19.42 0.72
CA LYS A 36 4.19 -19.45 0.89
C LYS A 36 4.94 -19.85 -0.38
N LYS A 37 4.31 -20.62 -1.28
CA LYS A 37 4.89 -21.01 -2.57
C LYS A 37 4.92 -19.81 -3.52
N ASP A 38 3.88 -18.98 -3.52
CA ASP A 38 3.83 -17.78 -4.35
C ASP A 38 4.95 -16.81 -4.00
N LEU A 39 5.22 -16.62 -2.71
CA LEU A 39 6.31 -15.75 -2.24
C LEU A 39 7.71 -16.14 -2.76
N LYS A 40 7.91 -17.39 -3.20
CA LYS A 40 9.17 -17.88 -3.77
C LYS A 40 9.29 -17.65 -5.28
N LYS A 41 8.21 -17.30 -5.99
CA LYS A 41 8.26 -16.97 -7.42
C LYS A 41 9.21 -15.78 -7.63
N THR A 42 10.03 -15.86 -8.68
CA THR A 42 10.98 -14.82 -9.04
C THR A 42 10.52 -14.04 -10.26
N PHE A 43 10.97 -12.80 -10.36
CA PHE A 43 10.69 -11.93 -11.50
C PHE A 43 11.87 -10.97 -11.73
N HIS A 44 11.98 -10.44 -12.94
CA HIS A 44 12.82 -9.30 -13.25
C HIS A 44 12.02 -8.02 -13.05
N PHE A 45 12.60 -7.02 -12.39
CA PHE A 45 12.01 -5.70 -12.38
C PHE A 45 12.06 -5.15 -13.82
N PHE A 46 10.90 -4.86 -14.42
CA PHE A 46 10.82 -4.49 -15.83
C PHE A 46 11.58 -3.20 -16.18
N PHE A 47 11.82 -2.33 -15.19
CA PHE A 47 12.61 -1.10 -15.32
C PHE A 47 14.09 -1.26 -14.92
N LEU A 48 14.51 -2.46 -14.50
CA LEU A 48 15.88 -2.81 -14.16
C LEU A 48 16.21 -4.23 -14.68
N PRO A 49 16.23 -4.44 -16.02
CA PRO A 49 16.38 -5.78 -16.60
C PRO A 49 17.72 -6.44 -16.26
N ASP A 50 18.79 -5.64 -16.09
CA ASP A 50 20.13 -6.13 -15.78
C ASP A 50 20.34 -6.49 -14.29
N GLN A 51 19.35 -6.23 -13.43
CA GLN A 51 19.42 -6.60 -12.02
C GLN A 51 19.09 -8.08 -11.82
N PRO A 52 19.67 -8.73 -10.79
CA PRO A 52 19.33 -10.10 -10.44
C PRO A 52 17.83 -10.24 -10.18
N THR A 53 17.26 -11.37 -10.60
CA THR A 53 15.85 -11.70 -10.29
C THR A 53 15.58 -11.59 -8.81
N LYS A 54 14.43 -11.03 -8.44
CA LYS A 54 14.00 -10.93 -7.04
C LYS A 54 12.80 -11.84 -6.80
N SER A 55 12.65 -12.33 -5.58
CA SER A 55 11.46 -13.07 -5.19
C SER A 55 10.29 -12.13 -4.94
N LEU A 56 9.07 -12.62 -5.07
CA LEU A 56 7.87 -11.89 -4.68
C LEU A 56 7.92 -11.48 -3.20
N ALA A 57 8.54 -12.28 -2.32
CA ALA A 57 8.76 -11.89 -0.92
C ALA A 57 9.56 -10.57 -0.79
N THR A 58 10.66 -10.44 -1.55
CA THR A 58 11.46 -9.22 -1.57
C THR A 58 10.66 -8.03 -2.10
N ALA A 59 9.84 -8.25 -3.13
CA ALA A 59 8.95 -7.21 -3.66
C ALA A 59 7.93 -6.73 -2.63
N MET A 60 7.33 -7.64 -1.87
CA MET A 60 6.34 -7.30 -0.83
C MET A 60 6.99 -6.53 0.32
N MET A 61 8.22 -6.87 0.71
CA MET A 61 8.98 -6.07 1.68
C MET A 61 9.26 -4.66 1.14
N ALA A 62 9.70 -4.54 -0.11
CA ALA A 62 9.92 -3.24 -0.74
C ALA A 62 8.63 -2.41 -0.82
N MET A 63 7.49 -3.05 -1.10
CA MET A 63 6.18 -2.38 -1.13
C MET A 63 5.77 -1.88 0.27
N ARG A 64 5.98 -2.67 1.32
CA ARG A 64 5.76 -2.24 2.71
C ARG A 64 6.61 -1.02 3.04
N ASP A 65 7.89 -1.05 2.69
CA ASP A 65 8.82 0.04 2.96
C ASP A 65 8.43 1.31 2.16
N HIS A 66 8.00 1.15 0.91
CA HIS A 66 7.50 2.23 0.06
C HIS A 66 6.23 2.90 0.60
N ILE A 67 5.25 2.11 1.05
CA ILE A 67 4.03 2.63 1.70
C ILE A 67 4.40 3.40 2.98
N THR A 68 5.31 2.85 3.77
CA THR A 68 5.78 3.47 5.02
C THR A 68 6.49 4.80 4.74
N HIS A 69 7.33 4.84 3.71
CA HIS A 69 8.01 6.05 3.23
C HIS A 69 7.02 7.15 2.84
N HIS A 70 6.03 6.84 2.00
CA HIS A 70 5.02 7.83 1.58
C HIS A 70 4.07 8.23 2.70
N ARG A 71 3.76 7.34 3.66
CA ARG A 71 3.04 7.71 4.88
C ARG A 71 3.80 8.74 5.71
N GLY A 72 5.13 8.63 5.78
CA GLY A 72 5.99 9.64 6.39
C GLY A 72 5.86 11.01 5.71
N GLN A 73 5.91 11.04 4.38
CA GLN A 73 5.69 12.27 3.60
C GLN A 73 4.30 12.87 3.84
N LEU A 74 3.25 12.05 3.84
CA LEU A 74 1.89 12.50 4.10
C LEU A 74 1.75 13.15 5.49
N VAL A 75 2.38 12.57 6.51
CA VAL A 75 2.42 13.14 7.86
C VAL A 75 3.05 14.53 7.87
N ILE A 76 4.07 14.79 7.05
CA ILE A 76 4.62 16.14 6.90
C ILE A 76 3.62 17.08 6.24
N TYR A 77 2.95 16.66 5.17
CA TYR A 77 1.93 17.49 4.50
C TYR A 77 0.76 17.84 5.42
N ILE A 78 0.28 16.89 6.21
CA ILE A 78 -0.78 17.14 7.21
C ILE A 78 -0.32 18.22 8.22
N ARG A 79 0.91 18.14 8.72
CA ARG A 79 1.48 19.17 9.62
C ARG A 79 1.63 20.53 8.95
N MET A 80 2.04 20.57 7.69
CA MET A 80 2.14 21.82 6.92
C MET A 80 0.78 22.52 6.75
N GLN A 81 -0.32 21.76 6.80
CA GLN A 81 -1.69 22.28 6.81
C GLN A 81 -2.19 22.65 8.21
N GLY A 82 -1.35 22.59 9.25
CA GLY A 82 -1.74 22.87 10.63
C GLY A 82 -2.62 21.79 11.27
N ILE A 83 -2.75 20.62 10.65
CA ILE A 83 -3.52 19.49 11.16
C ILE A 83 -2.59 18.60 11.99
N ALA A 84 -3.03 18.18 13.17
CA ALA A 84 -2.31 17.20 13.97
C ALA A 84 -2.47 15.80 13.33
N PRO A 85 -1.39 15.15 12.86
CA PRO A 85 -1.48 13.82 12.30
C PRO A 85 -1.78 12.79 13.41
N GLU A 86 -2.40 11.67 13.04
CA GLU A 86 -2.49 10.53 13.93
C GLU A 86 -1.10 10.02 14.35
N GLN A 87 -1.04 9.32 15.48
CA GLN A 87 0.21 8.76 15.98
C GLN A 87 0.82 7.81 14.94
N TYR A 88 2.05 8.13 14.51
CA TYR A 88 2.77 7.31 13.55
C TYR A 88 3.00 5.91 14.11
N ARG A 89 2.61 4.90 13.34
CA ARG A 89 2.90 3.50 13.61
C ARG A 89 4.01 3.05 12.66
N ALA A 90 5.11 2.57 13.20
CA ALA A 90 6.08 1.84 12.41
C ALA A 90 5.52 0.43 12.25
N PHE A 91 5.13 0.10 11.02
CA PHE A 91 4.47 -1.15 10.60
C PHE A 91 2.98 -1.24 10.97
#